data_AF-A0A3D3EWB3-F1
#
_entry.id   AF-A0A3D3EWB3-F1
#
_cell.length_a   1.000
_cell.length_b   1.000
_cell.length_c   1.000
_cell.angle_alpha   90.00
_cell.angle_beta   90.00
_cell.angle_gamma   90.00
#
_symmetry.space_group_name_H-M   'P 1'
#
loop_
_entity.id
_entity.type
_entity.pdbx_description
1 polymer ?
#
loop_
_entity_poly.entity_id
_entity_poly.type
_entity_poly.pdbx_seq_one_letter_code
_entity_poly.pdbx_strand_id
1 'polypeptide(L)'
;ILLEGGEAIRFIDPRTFGKITLLKSENLEYYMPKLGPEPLSEEFDANYLHLILAGRSAPIKNLLLDQRLIAGLGNIYVCELLFRAKVRPQRPGKSISRKESRLMVKHAKAVLQEAIKVGGTSISDFRRIDDKTGEFQNFLQVYQQKECPKGHALENIRLGGRSSFYCPVCQR
;
A
#
# COMPACT_ATOMS: atom_id res chain seq x y z
N ILE A 1 -26.65 10.12 -4.20
CA ILE A 1 -27.70 9.32 -3.53
C ILE A 1 -28.34 10.22 -2.50
N LEU A 2 -29.63 10.55 -2.67
CA LEU A 2 -30.38 11.37 -1.71
C LEU A 2 -30.95 10.45 -0.63
N LEU A 3 -30.90 10.90 0.62
CA LEU A 3 -31.46 10.19 1.77
C LEU A 3 -32.78 10.84 2.20
N GLU A 4 -33.62 10.07 2.90
CA GLU A 4 -34.93 10.55 3.39
C GLU A 4 -34.81 11.76 4.33
N GLY A 5 -33.69 11.90 5.06
CA GLY A 5 -33.41 13.04 5.95
C GLY A 5 -32.96 14.32 5.23
N GLY A 6 -32.88 14.31 3.90
CA GLY A 6 -32.44 15.45 3.08
C GLY A 6 -30.92 15.52 2.87
N GLU A 7 -30.14 14.64 3.51
CA GLU A 7 -28.71 14.53 3.23
C GLU A 7 -28.44 13.86 1.86
N ALA A 8 -27.23 14.05 1.35
CA ALA A 8 -26.81 13.49 0.07
C ALA A 8 -25.43 12.85 0.16
N ILE A 9 -25.33 11.60 -0.28
CA ILE A 9 -24.04 10.94 -0.54
C ILE A 9 -23.62 11.27 -1.98
N ARG A 10 -22.47 11.92 -2.14
CA ARG A 10 -21.91 12.27 -3.45
C ARG A 10 -20.70 11.39 -3.75
N PHE A 11 -20.72 10.72 -4.90
CA PHE A 11 -19.58 9.99 -5.43
C PHE A 11 -18.85 10.87 -6.43
N ILE A 12 -17.71 11.42 -6.03
CA ILE A 12 -16.90 12.35 -6.82
C ILE A 12 -15.64 11.61 -7.28
N ASP A 13 -15.55 11.33 -8.57
CA ASP A 13 -14.41 10.62 -9.16
C ASP A 13 -13.94 11.30 -10.45
N PRO A 14 -13.04 12.29 -10.36
CA PRO A 14 -12.57 13.05 -11.52
C PRO A 14 -11.88 12.20 -12.58
N ARG A 15 -11.32 11.05 -12.19
CA ARG A 15 -10.58 10.16 -13.10
C ARG A 15 -11.41 8.99 -13.61
N THR A 16 -12.65 8.85 -13.17
CA THR A 16 -13.61 7.84 -13.65
C THR A 16 -13.14 6.39 -13.50
N PHE A 17 -12.34 6.09 -12.46
CA PHE A 17 -11.82 4.75 -12.18
C PHE A 17 -12.63 3.97 -11.15
N GLY A 18 -13.34 4.66 -10.26
CA GLY A 18 -14.18 4.04 -9.25
C GLY A 18 -15.51 3.56 -9.86
N LYS A 19 -16.16 2.66 -9.14
CA LYS A 19 -17.38 1.98 -9.60
C LYS A 19 -18.38 1.90 -8.46
N ILE A 20 -19.66 2.02 -8.82
CA ILE A 20 -20.80 1.68 -7.95
C ILE A 20 -21.56 0.57 -8.65
N THR A 21 -21.69 -0.58 -7.98
CA THR A 21 -22.41 -1.74 -8.49
C THR A 21 -23.49 -2.13 -7.50
N LEU A 22 -24.73 -2.27 -7.96
CA LEU A 22 -25.83 -2.83 -7.18
C LEU A 22 -25.94 -4.33 -7.47
N LEU A 23 -25.86 -5.16 -6.45
CA LEU A 23 -25.92 -6.61 -6.56
C LEU A 23 -26.69 -7.21 -5.37
N LYS A 24 -27.29 -8.39 -5.58
CA LYS A 24 -27.85 -9.18 -4.49
C LYS A 24 -26.72 -9.68 -3.61
N SER A 25 -26.89 -9.64 -2.29
CA SER A 25 -25.85 -10.04 -1.32
C SER A 25 -25.30 -11.46 -1.57
N GLU A 26 -26.14 -12.39 -2.01
CA GLU A 26 -25.76 -13.76 -2.38
C GLU A 26 -24.74 -13.85 -3.53
N ASN A 27 -24.65 -12.81 -4.38
CA ASN A 27 -23.73 -12.76 -5.51
C ASN A 27 -22.40 -12.07 -5.17
N LEU A 28 -22.20 -11.61 -3.93
CA LEU A 28 -21.03 -10.79 -3.57
C LEU A 28 -19.69 -11.47 -3.93
N GLU A 29 -19.54 -12.76 -3.64
CA GLU A 29 -18.32 -13.51 -3.94
C GLU A 29 -18.01 -13.59 -5.45
N TYR A 30 -19.04 -13.60 -6.30
CA TYR A 30 -18.86 -13.64 -7.76
C TYR A 30 -18.33 -12.32 -8.30
N TYR A 31 -18.75 -11.20 -7.71
CA TYR A 31 -18.35 -9.85 -8.16
C TYR A 31 -17.11 -9.30 -7.45
N MET A 32 -16.75 -9.86 -6.30
CA MET A 32 -15.53 -9.50 -5.60
C MET A 32 -14.32 -10.17 -6.24
N PRO A 33 -13.25 -9.41 -6.55
CA PRO A 33 -12.01 -10.03 -6.98
C PRO A 33 -11.48 -10.93 -5.86
N LYS A 34 -10.77 -12.01 -6.23
CA LYS A 34 -10.01 -12.78 -5.25
C LYS A 34 -8.92 -11.88 -4.66
N LEU A 35 -9.05 -11.58 -3.37
CA LEU A 35 -8.10 -10.76 -2.62
C LEU A 35 -7.21 -11.64 -1.75
N GLY A 36 -5.99 -11.18 -1.51
CA GLY A 36 -5.13 -11.72 -0.47
C GLY A 36 -5.60 -11.29 0.93
N PRO A 37 -4.92 -11.74 2.00
CA PRO A 37 -5.23 -11.33 3.35
C PRO A 37 -5.10 -9.81 3.53
N GLU A 38 -5.88 -9.27 4.47
CA GLU A 38 -5.76 -7.89 4.94
C GLU A 38 -4.42 -7.73 5.71
N PRO A 39 -3.54 -6.79 5.33
CA PRO A 39 -2.30 -6.47 6.05
C PRO A 39 -2.38 -6.30 7.58
N LEU A 40 -3.51 -5.87 8.13
CA LEU A 40 -3.72 -5.67 9.56
C LEU A 40 -4.31 -6.89 10.27
N SER A 41 -4.73 -7.91 9.53
CA SER A 41 -5.23 -9.16 10.12
C SER A 41 -4.08 -10.04 10.63
N GLU A 42 -4.44 -11.08 11.38
CA GLU A 42 -3.48 -12.11 11.82
C GLU A 42 -3.05 -13.05 10.68
N GLU A 43 -3.83 -13.13 9.59
CA GLU A 43 -3.48 -13.94 8.41
C GLU A 43 -2.28 -13.37 7.66
N PHE A 44 -2.09 -12.05 7.71
CA PHE A 44 -0.89 -11.41 7.18
C PHE A 44 0.25 -11.45 8.20
N ASP A 45 0.96 -12.57 8.22
CA ASP A 45 2.14 -12.79 9.05
C ASP A 45 3.42 -13.01 8.23
N ALA A 46 4.55 -13.13 8.95
CA ALA A 46 5.85 -13.31 8.33
C ALA A 46 6.03 -14.65 7.61
N ASN A 47 5.33 -15.70 8.07
CA ASN A 47 5.37 -17.02 7.45
C ASN A 47 4.61 -17.00 6.13
N TYR A 48 3.39 -16.45 6.13
CA TYR A 48 2.59 -16.18 4.95
C TYR A 48 3.42 -15.41 3.92
N LEU A 49 3.96 -14.24 4.31
CA LEU A 49 4.74 -13.41 3.40
C LEU A 49 5.93 -14.17 2.83
N HIS A 50 6.69 -14.90 3.65
CA HIS A 50 7.84 -15.67 3.16
C HIS A 50 7.42 -16.78 2.17
N LEU A 51 6.35 -17.51 2.47
CA LEU A 51 5.84 -18.58 1.62
C LEU A 51 5.36 -18.05 0.28
N ILE A 52 4.60 -16.96 0.25
CA ILE A 52 4.15 -16.38 -1.02
C ILE A 52 5.31 -15.81 -1.83
N LEU A 53 6.39 -15.35 -1.21
CA LEU A 53 7.54 -14.84 -1.96
C LEU A 53 8.45 -15.94 -2.50
N ALA A 54 8.38 -17.15 -1.93
CA ALA A 54 9.21 -18.28 -2.33
C ALA A 54 9.07 -18.60 -3.83
N GLY A 55 10.20 -18.78 -4.51
CA GLY A 55 10.25 -19.11 -5.94
C GLY A 55 9.91 -17.96 -6.90
N ARG A 56 9.41 -16.81 -6.42
CA ARG A 56 9.01 -15.70 -7.29
C ARG A 56 10.19 -14.80 -7.64
N SER A 57 10.54 -14.72 -8.92
CA SER A 57 11.64 -13.86 -9.41
C SER A 57 11.22 -12.40 -9.62
N ALA A 58 9.92 -12.10 -9.56
CA ALA A 58 9.42 -10.73 -9.73
C ALA A 58 9.95 -9.80 -8.61
N PRO A 59 10.11 -8.49 -8.90
CA PRO A 59 10.49 -7.49 -7.90
C PRO A 59 9.56 -7.51 -6.68
N ILE A 60 10.14 -7.42 -5.48
CA ILE A 60 9.40 -7.46 -4.22
C ILE A 60 8.32 -6.38 -4.16
N LYS A 61 8.60 -5.20 -4.70
CA LYS A 61 7.59 -4.14 -4.79
C LYS A 61 6.37 -4.55 -5.60
N ASN A 62 6.55 -5.24 -6.73
CA ASN A 62 5.43 -5.66 -7.56
C ASN A 62 4.59 -6.72 -6.84
N LEU A 63 5.24 -7.65 -6.13
CA LEU A 63 4.57 -8.69 -5.37
C LEU A 63 3.73 -8.10 -4.22
N LEU A 64 4.23 -7.06 -3.54
CA LEU A 64 3.50 -6.37 -2.48
C LEU A 64 2.30 -5.55 -2.98
N LEU A 65 2.28 -5.19 -4.27
CA LEU A 65 1.19 -4.42 -4.88
C LEU A 65 0.12 -5.32 -5.52
N ASP A 66 0.37 -6.62 -5.64
CA ASP A 66 -0.60 -7.58 -6.19
C ASP A 66 -1.71 -7.83 -5.16
N GLN A 67 -2.91 -7.30 -5.44
CA GLN A 67 -4.06 -7.37 -4.54
C GLN A 67 -4.55 -8.80 -4.30
N ARG A 68 -4.17 -9.76 -5.15
CA ARG A 68 -4.46 -11.19 -4.95
C ARG A 68 -3.53 -11.84 -3.93
N LEU A 69 -2.36 -11.23 -3.69
CA LEU A 69 -1.39 -11.67 -2.69
C LEU A 69 -1.57 -10.92 -1.38
N ILE A 70 -1.83 -9.62 -1.43
CA ILE A 70 -2.03 -8.80 -0.24
C ILE A 70 -3.02 -7.69 -0.58
N ALA A 71 -4.17 -7.65 0.10
CA ALA A 71 -5.16 -6.63 -0.13
C ALA A 71 -4.71 -5.26 0.41
N GLY A 72 -5.17 -4.16 -0.16
CA GLY A 72 -5.06 -2.82 0.45
C GLY A 72 -3.68 -2.16 0.42
N LEU A 73 -2.59 -2.89 0.16
CA LEU A 73 -1.26 -2.28 0.02
C LEU A 73 -1.16 -1.45 -1.28
N GLY A 74 -1.07 -0.14 -1.09
CA GLY A 74 -0.91 0.85 -2.15
C GLY A 74 0.56 1.28 -2.39
N ASN A 75 0.79 2.04 -3.47
CA ASN A 75 2.13 2.44 -3.90
C ASN A 75 2.92 3.22 -2.83
N ILE A 76 2.25 4.11 -2.11
CA ILE A 76 2.84 4.95 -1.06
C ILE A 76 3.35 4.06 0.07
N TYR A 77 2.45 3.28 0.68
CA TYR A 77 2.77 2.43 1.82
C TYR A 77 3.82 1.38 1.50
N VAL A 78 3.83 0.83 0.28
CA VAL A 78 4.86 -0.11 -0.17
C VAL A 78 6.24 0.54 -0.26
N CYS A 79 6.36 1.80 -0.69
CA CYS A 79 7.65 2.50 -0.68
C CYS A 79 8.14 2.72 0.77
N GLU A 80 7.25 3.21 1.63
CA GLU A 80 7.56 3.49 3.04
C GLU A 80 7.94 2.23 3.83
N LEU A 81 7.19 1.13 3.67
CA LEU A 81 7.49 -0.11 4.39
C LEU A 81 8.81 -0.74 3.92
N LEU A 82 9.11 -0.69 2.61
CA LEU A 82 10.36 -1.24 2.07
C LEU A 82 11.56 -0.41 2.53
N PHE A 83 11.41 0.92 2.63
CA PHE A 83 12.43 1.79 3.20
C PHE A 83 12.70 1.44 4.67
N ARG A 84 11.65 1.36 5.48
CA ARG A 84 11.77 1.01 6.92
C ARG A 84 12.36 -0.39 7.12
N ALA A 85 12.00 -1.35 6.27
CA ALA A 85 12.56 -2.70 6.27
C ALA A 85 13.98 -2.79 5.66
N LYS A 86 14.50 -1.70 5.07
CA LYS A 86 15.82 -1.63 4.41
C LYS A 86 15.98 -2.60 3.23
N VAL A 87 14.89 -2.88 2.50
CA VAL A 87 14.88 -3.80 1.36
C VAL A 87 14.76 -3.02 0.06
N ARG A 88 15.64 -3.29 -0.92
CA ARG A 88 15.54 -2.65 -2.26
C ARG A 88 14.28 -3.11 -3.00
N PRO A 89 13.53 -2.20 -3.66
CA PRO A 89 12.27 -2.55 -4.30
C PRO A 89 12.40 -3.48 -5.51
N GLN A 90 13.57 -3.49 -6.17
CA GLN A 90 13.87 -4.35 -7.32
C GLN A 90 14.23 -5.79 -6.92
N ARG A 91 14.50 -6.06 -5.64
CA ARG A 91 14.97 -7.39 -5.23
C ARG A 91 13.95 -8.46 -5.60
N PRO A 92 14.38 -9.61 -6.14
CA PRO A 92 13.48 -10.72 -6.40
C PRO A 92 12.79 -11.19 -5.12
N GLY A 93 11.49 -11.47 -5.15
CA GLY A 93 10.75 -12.00 -4.00
C GLY A 93 11.42 -13.23 -3.36
N LYS A 94 11.91 -14.15 -4.20
CA LYS A 94 12.64 -15.35 -3.77
C LYS A 94 13.93 -15.07 -2.99
N SER A 95 14.48 -13.86 -3.10
CA SER A 95 15.70 -13.45 -2.38
C SER A 95 15.43 -12.88 -0.98
N ILE A 96 14.15 -12.75 -0.59
CA ILE A 96 13.76 -12.19 0.69
C ILE A 96 13.85 -13.26 1.78
N SER A 97 14.72 -13.01 2.76
CA SER A 97 14.93 -13.91 3.89
C SER A 97 13.74 -13.87 4.86
N ARG A 98 13.58 -14.92 5.69
CA ARG A 98 12.58 -14.93 6.79
C ARG A 98 12.72 -13.77 7.76
N LYS A 99 13.95 -13.25 7.94
CA LYS A 99 14.20 -12.07 8.78
C LYS A 99 13.65 -10.80 8.13
N GLU A 100 13.87 -10.63 6.84
CA GLU A 100 13.32 -9.52 6.08
C GLU A 100 11.81 -9.60 5.99
N SER A 101 11.22 -10.78 5.75
CA SER A 101 9.76 -10.97 5.79
C SER A 101 9.16 -10.51 7.13
N ARG A 102 9.79 -10.87 8.26
CA ARG A 102 9.37 -10.40 9.60
C ARG A 102 9.42 -8.87 9.72
N LEU A 103 10.51 -8.25 9.27
CA LEU A 103 10.64 -6.78 9.30
C LEU A 103 9.61 -6.10 8.39
N MET A 104 9.39 -6.65 7.20
CA MET A 104 8.43 -6.12 6.24
C MET A 104 7.00 -6.17 6.76
N VAL A 105 6.56 -7.30 7.35
CA VAL A 105 5.22 -7.40 7.96
C VAL A 105 5.07 -6.42 9.12
N LYS A 106 6.07 -6.35 10.02
CA LYS A 106 6.07 -5.39 11.13
C LYS A 106 5.91 -3.95 10.63
N HIS A 107 6.70 -3.57 9.62
CA HIS A 107 6.66 -2.20 9.09
C HIS A 107 5.44 -1.92 8.23
N ALA A 108 4.89 -2.91 7.54
CA ALA A 108 3.60 -2.78 6.84
C ALA A 108 2.48 -2.45 7.83
N LYS A 109 2.34 -3.24 8.91
CA LYS A 109 1.36 -3.00 9.96
C LYS A 109 1.55 -1.61 10.60
N ALA A 110 2.79 -1.26 10.96
CA ALA A 110 3.10 0.03 11.56
C ALA A 110 2.75 1.22 10.64
N VAL A 111 3.17 1.18 9.37
CA VAL A 111 2.88 2.24 8.39
C VAL A 111 1.38 2.41 8.18
N LEU A 112 0.63 1.31 8.06
CA LEU A 112 -0.81 1.37 7.86
C LEU A 112 -1.53 1.88 9.11
N GLN A 113 -1.13 1.45 10.31
CA GLN A 113 -1.69 1.95 11.56
C GLN A 113 -1.42 3.45 11.76
N GLU A 114 -0.19 3.89 11.47
CA GLU A 114 0.16 5.31 11.49
C GLU A 114 -0.70 6.11 10.50
N ALA A 115 -0.84 5.62 9.28
CA ALA A 115 -1.67 6.25 8.26
C ALA A 115 -3.14 6.32 8.69
N ILE A 116 -3.73 5.24 9.20
CA ILE A 116 -5.12 5.22 9.68
C ILE A 116 -5.31 6.22 10.83
N LYS A 117 -4.38 6.27 11.78
CA LYS A 117 -4.45 7.18 12.94
C LYS A 117 -4.54 8.65 12.52
N VAL A 118 -3.86 9.01 11.43
CA VAL A 118 -3.83 10.40 10.91
C VAL A 118 -4.75 10.62 9.71
N GLY A 119 -5.71 9.71 9.47
CA GLY A 119 -6.73 9.87 8.44
C GLY A 119 -6.25 9.63 7.00
N GLY A 120 -5.14 8.92 6.82
CA GLY A 120 -4.59 8.53 5.52
C GLY A 120 -3.68 9.59 4.91
N THR A 121 -3.39 9.45 3.61
CA THR A 121 -2.52 10.36 2.85
C THR A 121 -3.35 11.18 1.85
N SER A 122 -3.21 12.50 1.86
CA SER A 122 -3.83 13.41 0.89
C SER A 122 -2.76 14.05 0.00
N ILE A 123 -2.35 13.36 -1.08
CA ILE A 123 -1.30 13.85 -2.00
C ILE A 123 -1.87 14.60 -3.21
N SER A 124 -3.02 14.20 -3.75
CA SER A 124 -3.68 14.92 -4.86
C SER A 124 -5.12 15.29 -4.52
N ASP A 125 -6.04 14.36 -4.74
CA ASP A 125 -7.48 14.63 -4.79
C ASP A 125 -8.24 13.91 -3.67
N PHE A 126 -7.53 13.12 -2.85
CA PHE A 126 -8.12 12.37 -1.76
C PHE A 126 -8.50 13.29 -0.60
N ARG A 127 -9.78 13.27 -0.26
CA ARG A 127 -10.36 13.91 0.92
C ARG A 127 -11.13 12.90 1.75
N ARG A 128 -11.15 13.11 3.05
CA ARG A 128 -11.96 12.33 3.99
C ARG A 128 -13.44 12.68 3.84
N ILE A 129 -14.30 11.88 4.48
CA ILE A 129 -15.76 12.05 4.46
C ILE A 129 -16.19 13.39 5.11
N ASP A 130 -15.38 13.94 6.01
CA ASP A 130 -15.57 15.26 6.64
C ASP A 130 -14.91 16.40 5.85
N ASP A 131 -14.57 16.18 4.57
CA ASP A 131 -13.86 17.09 3.65
C ASP A 131 -12.45 17.52 4.12
N LYS A 132 -11.94 16.90 5.19
CA LYS A 132 -10.56 17.13 5.67
C LYS A 132 -9.55 16.29 4.91
N THR A 133 -8.32 16.77 4.86
CA THR A 133 -7.18 16.00 4.37
C THR A 133 -6.71 15.00 5.43
N GLY A 134 -6.22 13.82 5.02
CA GLY A 134 -5.33 13.03 5.88
C GLY A 134 -4.00 13.76 6.08
N GLU A 135 -3.23 13.39 7.11
CA GLU A 135 -1.94 14.05 7.42
C GLU A 135 -0.72 13.16 7.16
N PHE A 136 -0.91 11.92 6.68
CA PHE A 136 0.20 10.96 6.56
C PHE A 136 1.29 11.42 5.58
N GLN A 137 0.97 12.32 4.63
CA GLN A 137 1.96 12.91 3.73
C GLN A 137 3.10 13.63 4.46
N ASN A 138 2.81 14.16 5.66
CA ASN A 138 3.81 14.84 6.50
C ASN A 138 4.80 13.86 7.16
N PHE A 139 4.50 12.55 7.11
CA PHE A 139 5.29 11.49 7.73
C PHE A 139 5.98 10.58 6.70
N LEU A 140 5.88 10.90 5.41
CA LEU A 140 6.54 10.15 4.34
C LEU A 140 8.05 10.33 4.39
N GLN A 141 8.78 9.21 4.43
CA GLN A 141 10.24 9.20 4.51
C GLN A 141 10.90 9.09 3.14
N VAL A 142 10.20 8.52 2.15
CA VAL A 142 10.75 8.34 0.81
C VAL A 142 9.80 8.71 -0.33
N TYR A 143 8.50 8.50 -0.17
CA TYR A 143 7.57 8.70 -1.27
C TYR A 143 7.49 10.18 -1.68
N GLN A 144 7.85 10.50 -2.93
CA GLN A 144 7.93 11.87 -3.46
C GLN A 144 8.85 12.82 -2.66
N GLN A 145 9.78 12.27 -1.88
CA GLN A 145 10.82 13.03 -1.20
C GLN A 145 12.08 13.13 -2.07
N LYS A 146 12.92 14.15 -1.82
CA LYS A 146 14.24 14.30 -2.48
C LYS A 146 15.35 13.54 -1.75
N GLU A 147 15.27 13.52 -0.44
CA GLU A 147 16.26 12.89 0.44
C GLU A 147 15.56 12.03 1.49
N CYS A 148 16.22 10.95 1.91
CA CYS A 148 15.76 10.17 3.05
C CYS A 148 16.05 10.90 4.38
N PRO A 149 15.49 10.47 5.52
CA PRO A 149 15.76 11.07 6.84
C PRO A 149 17.24 11.09 7.29
N LYS A 150 18.14 10.42 6.55
CA LYS A 150 19.59 10.46 6.79
C LYS A 150 20.35 11.42 5.85
N GLY A 151 19.64 12.17 5.00
CA GLY A 151 20.25 13.10 4.04
C GLY A 151 20.80 12.46 2.76
N HIS A 152 20.58 11.15 2.54
CA HIS A 152 20.95 10.54 1.26
C HIS A 152 19.89 10.84 0.19
N ALA A 153 20.35 11.17 -1.02
CA ALA A 153 19.49 11.34 -2.19
C ALA A 153 18.65 10.09 -2.47
N LEU A 154 17.40 10.31 -2.86
CA LEU A 154 16.47 9.26 -3.26
C LEU A 154 16.47 9.04 -4.76
N GLU A 155 16.31 7.78 -5.15
CA GLU A 155 16.11 7.39 -6.54
C GLU A 155 14.64 7.10 -6.80
N ASN A 156 14.17 7.44 -8.00
CA ASN A 156 12.85 7.09 -8.49
C ASN A 156 12.97 6.24 -9.75
N ILE A 157 12.55 4.98 -9.67
CA ILE A 157 12.50 4.07 -10.81
C ILE A 157 11.05 3.65 -11.11
N ARG A 158 10.80 3.08 -12.28
CA ARG A 158 9.50 2.50 -12.62
C ARG A 158 9.52 0.98 -12.45
N LEU A 159 8.62 0.46 -11.62
CA LEU A 159 8.39 -0.99 -11.44
C LEU A 159 6.91 -1.28 -11.65
N GLY A 160 6.60 -2.19 -12.58
CA GLY A 160 5.21 -2.56 -12.90
C GLY A 160 4.35 -1.37 -13.34
N GLY A 161 4.94 -0.41 -14.06
CA GLY A 161 4.26 0.82 -14.49
C GLY A 161 4.06 1.88 -13.40
N ARG A 162 4.56 1.66 -12.18
CA ARG A 162 4.41 2.58 -11.03
C ARG A 162 5.74 3.15 -10.57
N SER A 163 5.75 4.44 -10.23
CA SER A 163 6.91 5.12 -9.64
C SER A 163 7.30 4.49 -8.31
N SER A 164 8.59 4.34 -8.07
CA SER A 164 9.17 3.70 -6.89
C SER A 164 10.33 4.51 -6.35
N PHE A 165 10.06 5.18 -5.24
CA PHE A 165 11.02 5.96 -4.49
C PHE A 165 11.72 5.08 -3.48
N TYR A 166 13.06 5.14 -3.45
CA TYR A 166 13.87 4.35 -2.53
C TYR A 166 15.23 5.01 -2.31
N CYS A 167 15.89 4.68 -1.20
CA CYS A 167 17.22 5.16 -0.89
C CYS A 167 18.26 4.08 -1.25
N PRO A 168 19.15 4.32 -2.23
CA PRO A 168 20.13 3.33 -2.67
C PRO A 168 21.18 2.98 -1.60
N VAL A 169 21.37 3.87 -0.61
CA VAL A 169 22.30 3.70 0.51
C VAL A 169 21.67 2.92 1.67
N CYS A 170 20.43 3.27 2.04
CA CYS A 170 19.75 2.68 3.20
C CYS A 170 19.14 1.30 2.90
N GLN A 171 18.79 1.02 1.64
CA GLN A 171 18.14 -0.21 1.22
C GLN A 171 19.11 -1.13 0.48
N ARG A 172 19.10 -2.41 0.81
CA ARG A 172 19.94 -3.45 0.21
C ARG A 172 19.13 -4.49 -0.54
#